data_AF-A0A818NF76-F1
#
_entry.id   AF-A0A818NF76-F1
#
_cell.length_a   1.000
_cell.length_b   1.000
_cell.length_c   1.000
_cell.angle_alpha   90.00
_cell.angle_beta   90.00
_cell.angle_gamma   90.00
#
_symmetry.space_group_name_H-M   'P 1'
#
loop_
_entity.id
_entity.type
_entity.pdbx_description
1 polymer ?
#
loop_
_entity_poly.entity_id
_entity_poly.type
_entity_poly.pdbx_seq_one_letter_code
_entity_poly.pdbx_strand_id
1 'polypeptide(L)'
;MSTSSQFQPLVIPKDSDGFVKSFTLSSYNCPEASKARAFFQEYGFVVIANVYTPEQCNDTISDIWNVIESFVETSVRNKEELWNQQLWIRTGIVSEGIIGDASLWTRQILLNRQTPALHTAFASVLGTENLLVNQDRYGMFRPAKKHPERSTMTNLHLDMNPWLYIDEEDNSKQLEVLGELNYDSDDDWITENNEPGCAKVGELHVQGLVNLADNLE
;
A
#
# COMPACT_ATOMS: atom_id res chain seq x y z
N MET A 1 -22.89 36.87 -1.22
CA MET A 1 -23.30 35.65 -1.96
C MET A 1 -22.04 34.85 -2.20
N SER A 2 -21.82 33.78 -1.43
CA SER A 2 -20.65 32.92 -1.61
C SER A 2 -20.90 32.06 -2.84
N THR A 3 -20.12 32.25 -3.90
CA THR A 3 -20.10 31.35 -5.05
C THR A 3 -19.54 30.03 -4.55
N SER A 4 -20.43 29.05 -4.35
CA SER A 4 -20.04 27.65 -4.23
C SER A 4 -19.19 27.32 -5.45
N SER A 5 -17.88 27.21 -5.26
CA SER A 5 -16.98 26.66 -6.27
C SER A 5 -17.41 25.20 -6.45
N GLN A 6 -18.03 24.90 -7.58
CA GLN A 6 -18.36 23.53 -7.92
C GLN A 6 -17.05 22.74 -8.01
N PHE A 7 -16.91 21.71 -7.18
CA PHE A 7 -15.77 20.79 -7.26
C PHE A 7 -15.71 20.21 -8.68
N GLN A 8 -14.56 20.37 -9.34
CA GLN A 8 -14.27 19.77 -10.63
C GLN A 8 -13.20 18.71 -10.37
N PRO A 9 -13.51 17.41 -10.50
CA PRO A 9 -12.51 16.38 -10.32
C PRO A 9 -11.42 16.52 -11.37
N LEU A 10 -10.18 16.26 -10.96
CA LEU A 10 -9.04 16.23 -11.89
C LEU A 10 -9.23 15.09 -12.90
N VAL A 11 -8.85 15.34 -14.15
CA VAL A 11 -8.85 14.32 -15.20
C VAL A 11 -7.54 13.56 -15.11
N ILE A 12 -7.59 12.34 -14.61
CA ILE A 12 -6.40 11.48 -14.43
C ILE A 12 -5.89 11.01 -15.81
N PRO A 13 -4.62 11.29 -16.18
CA PRO A 13 -4.03 10.82 -17.42
C PRO A 13 -3.93 9.29 -17.47
N LYS A 14 -4.32 8.71 -18.61
CA LYS A 14 -4.27 7.26 -18.86
C LYS A 14 -3.31 6.91 -20.00
N ASP A 15 -2.81 5.68 -20.01
CA ASP A 15 -2.07 5.11 -21.13
C ASP A 15 -3.01 4.52 -22.21
N SER A 16 -2.44 3.87 -23.23
CA SER A 16 -3.18 3.28 -24.35
C SER A 16 -4.07 2.10 -23.94
N ASP A 17 -3.74 1.44 -22.84
CA ASP A 17 -4.48 0.27 -22.32
C ASP A 17 -5.57 0.69 -21.32
N GLY A 18 -5.62 1.98 -20.99
CA GLY A 18 -6.64 2.57 -20.12
C GLY A 18 -6.27 2.56 -18.63
N PHE A 19 -5.05 2.12 -18.28
CA PHE A 19 -4.49 2.26 -16.94
C PHE A 19 -4.03 3.69 -16.71
N VAL A 20 -3.84 4.05 -15.44
CA VAL A 20 -3.24 5.35 -15.10
C VAL A 20 -1.82 5.39 -15.65
N LYS A 21 -1.43 6.52 -16.22
CA LYS A 21 -0.07 6.74 -16.71
C LYS A 21 0.96 6.38 -15.63
N SER A 22 1.89 5.49 -15.98
CA SER A 22 2.98 5.07 -15.10
C SER A 22 4.32 5.70 -15.50
N PHE A 23 5.27 5.65 -14.57
CA PHE A 23 6.63 6.18 -14.73
C PHE A 23 7.65 5.06 -14.49
N THR A 24 8.70 4.99 -15.31
CA THR A 24 9.84 4.08 -15.05
C THR A 24 11.04 4.93 -14.62
N LEU A 25 11.63 4.58 -13.48
CA LEU A 25 12.68 5.38 -12.85
C LEU A 25 14.00 4.62 -12.89
N SER A 26 15.05 5.25 -13.42
CA SER A 26 16.41 4.69 -13.42
C SER A 26 17.22 5.07 -12.19
N SER A 27 16.85 6.17 -11.52
CA SER A 27 17.45 6.69 -10.28
C SER A 27 16.50 7.70 -9.64
N TYR A 28 16.71 8.03 -8.36
CA TYR A 28 15.79 8.90 -7.63
C TYR A 28 15.69 10.34 -8.20
N ASN A 29 16.74 10.76 -8.92
CA ASN A 29 16.91 12.10 -9.49
C ASN A 29 16.91 12.13 -11.03
N CYS A 30 16.49 11.05 -11.69
CA CYS A 30 16.38 11.04 -13.14
C CYS A 30 15.31 12.05 -13.63
N PRO A 31 15.34 12.49 -14.91
CA PRO A 31 14.34 13.42 -15.43
C PRO A 31 12.90 12.94 -15.25
N GLU A 32 12.67 11.63 -15.31
CA GLU A 32 11.34 11.04 -15.13
C GLU A 32 10.87 11.11 -13.68
N ALA A 33 11.78 11.06 -12.70
CA ALA A 33 11.46 11.23 -11.28
C ALA A 33 10.85 12.61 -10.96
N SER A 34 11.33 13.67 -11.63
CA SER A 34 10.75 15.00 -11.47
C SER A 34 9.31 15.06 -11.99
N LYS A 35 9.02 14.35 -13.09
CA LYS A 35 7.65 14.26 -13.63
C LYS A 35 6.75 13.41 -12.74
N ALA A 36 7.27 12.30 -12.20
CA ALA A 36 6.55 11.46 -11.24
C ALA A 36 6.20 12.24 -9.97
N ARG A 37 7.14 13.04 -9.44
CA ARG A 37 6.90 13.92 -8.28
C ARG A 37 5.87 15.00 -8.59
N ALA A 38 5.97 15.66 -9.75
CA ALA A 38 4.98 16.65 -10.17
C ALA A 38 3.58 16.04 -10.32
N PHE A 39 3.49 14.82 -10.86
CA PHE A 39 2.24 14.06 -10.94
C PHE A 39 1.68 13.76 -9.54
N PHE A 40 2.53 13.27 -8.62
CA PHE A 40 2.12 13.04 -7.23
C PHE A 40 1.60 14.31 -6.55
N GLN A 41 2.26 15.45 -6.74
CA GLN A 41 1.86 16.74 -6.17
C GLN A 41 0.52 17.24 -6.72
N GLU A 42 0.21 16.96 -7.99
CA GLU A 42 -1.04 17.40 -8.62
C GLU A 42 -2.22 16.47 -8.30
N TYR A 43 -2.00 15.14 -8.33
CA TYR A 43 -3.07 14.15 -8.23
C TYR A 43 -3.17 13.47 -6.86
N GLY A 44 -2.18 13.61 -5.99
CA GLY A 44 -2.11 12.96 -4.68
C GLY A 44 -1.66 11.49 -4.70
N PHE A 45 -1.32 10.95 -5.88
CA PHE A 45 -0.81 9.59 -6.05
C PHE A 45 0.06 9.50 -7.31
N VAL A 46 0.83 8.42 -7.47
CA VAL A 46 1.62 8.15 -8.68
C VAL A 46 1.80 6.65 -8.89
N VAL A 47 1.89 6.21 -10.15
CA VAL A 47 2.15 4.80 -10.49
C VAL A 47 3.58 4.67 -11.00
N ILE A 48 4.39 3.86 -10.33
CA ILE A 48 5.76 3.55 -10.75
C ILE A 48 5.78 2.13 -11.31
N ALA A 49 6.18 1.99 -12.58
CA ALA A 49 6.27 0.72 -13.27
C ALA A 49 7.63 0.06 -13.08
N ASN A 50 7.67 -1.27 -13.27
CA ASN A 50 8.89 -2.07 -13.24
C ASN A 50 9.67 -1.97 -11.92
N VAL A 51 8.97 -1.78 -10.80
CA VAL A 51 9.59 -1.78 -9.46
C VAL A 51 10.14 -3.15 -9.13
N TYR A 52 9.39 -4.23 -9.44
CA TYR A 52 9.84 -5.61 -9.30
C TYR A 52 10.01 -6.28 -10.66
N THR A 53 10.97 -7.20 -10.74
CA THR A 53 11.10 -8.12 -11.86
C THR A 53 9.99 -9.17 -11.81
N PRO A 54 9.70 -9.86 -12.94
CA PRO A 54 8.74 -10.97 -12.95
C PRO A 54 9.08 -12.08 -11.94
N GLU A 55 10.37 -12.34 -11.70
CA GLU A 55 10.83 -13.31 -10.71
C GLU A 55 10.48 -12.86 -9.28
N GLN A 56 10.78 -11.60 -8.93
CA GLN A 56 10.43 -11.04 -7.62
C GLN A 56 8.91 -11.03 -7.38
N CYS A 57 8.11 -10.75 -8.42
CA CYS A 57 6.66 -10.86 -8.35
C CYS A 57 6.22 -12.30 -8.06
N ASN A 58 6.77 -13.29 -8.77
CA ASN A 58 6.44 -14.70 -8.56
C ASN A 58 6.85 -15.21 -7.17
N ASP A 59 8.02 -14.80 -6.67
CA ASP A 59 8.47 -15.14 -5.33
C ASP A 59 7.53 -14.56 -4.26
N THR A 60 7.10 -13.31 -4.45
CA THR A 60 6.13 -12.65 -3.55
C THR A 60 4.76 -13.32 -3.60
N ILE A 61 4.25 -13.65 -4.78
CA ILE A 61 2.98 -14.38 -4.93
C ILE A 61 3.07 -15.75 -4.25
N SER A 62 4.19 -16.46 -4.41
CA SER A 62 4.42 -17.74 -3.74
C SER A 62 4.44 -17.60 -2.22
N ASP A 63 5.05 -16.52 -1.70
CA ASP A 63 5.09 -16.21 -0.27
C ASP A 63 3.71 -15.86 0.30
N ILE A 64 2.91 -15.05 -0.42
CA ILE A 64 1.50 -14.78 -0.07
C ILE A 64 0.73 -16.09 0.07
N TRP A 65 0.89 -17.01 -0.89
CA TRP A 65 0.26 -18.33 -0.80
C TRP A 65 0.78 -19.16 0.37
N ASN A 66 2.08 -19.12 0.69
CA ASN A 66 2.63 -19.81 1.86
C ASN A 66 1.98 -19.29 3.16
N VAL A 67 1.81 -17.98 3.28
CA VAL A 67 1.14 -17.34 4.43
C VAL A 67 -0.33 -17.74 4.50
N ILE A 68 -1.06 -17.71 3.38
CA ILE A 68 -2.47 -18.16 3.36
C ILE A 68 -2.59 -19.63 3.77
N GLU A 69 -1.75 -20.50 3.18
CA GLU A 69 -1.77 -21.93 3.44
C GLU A 69 -1.35 -22.28 4.87
N SER A 70 -0.55 -21.44 5.54
CA SER A 70 -0.25 -21.59 6.97
C SER A 70 -1.46 -21.28 7.85
N PHE A 71 -2.26 -20.27 7.53
CA PHE A 71 -3.49 -19.94 8.27
C PHE A 71 -4.58 -21.01 8.11
N VAL A 72 -4.74 -21.56 6.90
CA VAL A 72 -5.77 -22.57 6.63
C VAL A 72 -5.30 -24.02 6.86
N GLU A 73 -4.01 -24.22 7.10
CA GLU A 73 -3.35 -25.52 7.35
C GLU A 73 -3.57 -26.55 6.24
N THR A 74 -3.73 -26.09 5.00
CA THR A 74 -3.93 -26.96 3.84
C THR A 74 -3.52 -26.26 2.55
N SER A 75 -3.10 -27.03 1.55
CA SER A 75 -2.74 -26.44 0.26
C SER A 75 -3.99 -26.11 -0.56
N VAL A 76 -4.15 -24.81 -0.83
CA VAL A 76 -5.30 -24.21 -1.54
C VAL A 76 -4.91 -23.49 -2.84
N ARG A 77 -3.63 -23.15 -3.05
CA ARG A 77 -3.21 -22.25 -4.15
C ARG A 77 -3.60 -22.68 -5.57
N ASN A 78 -3.81 -23.98 -5.77
CA ASN A 78 -4.19 -24.58 -7.06
C ASN A 78 -5.58 -25.26 -7.02
N LYS A 79 -6.41 -24.90 -6.05
CA LYS A 79 -7.70 -25.55 -5.76
C LYS A 79 -8.77 -24.49 -5.50
N GLU A 80 -9.27 -23.88 -6.56
CA GLU A 80 -10.24 -22.78 -6.48
C GLU A 80 -11.52 -23.16 -5.72
N GLU A 81 -11.92 -24.44 -5.76
CA GLU A 81 -13.06 -24.96 -4.98
C GLU A 81 -12.87 -24.81 -3.46
N LEU A 82 -11.62 -24.68 -3.00
CA LEU A 82 -11.28 -24.43 -1.60
C LEU A 82 -11.25 -22.94 -1.25
N TRP A 83 -11.37 -22.02 -2.21
CA TRP A 83 -11.39 -20.57 -1.95
C TRP A 83 -12.76 -20.08 -1.47
N ASN A 84 -13.50 -20.94 -0.77
CA ASN A 84 -14.81 -20.67 -0.20
C ASN A 84 -14.69 -19.87 1.10
N GLN A 85 -15.80 -19.27 1.53
CA GLN A 85 -15.84 -18.40 2.70
C GLN A 85 -15.40 -19.10 4.00
N GLN A 86 -15.68 -20.39 4.14
CA GLN A 86 -15.39 -21.15 5.36
C GLN A 86 -13.89 -21.28 5.64
N LEU A 87 -13.08 -21.42 4.59
CA LEU A 87 -11.63 -21.42 4.71
C LEU A 87 -11.07 -20.01 4.73
N TRP A 88 -11.57 -19.13 3.86
CA TRP A 88 -10.99 -17.79 3.70
C TRP A 88 -11.15 -16.91 4.93
N ILE A 89 -12.22 -17.06 5.73
CA ILE A 89 -12.39 -16.29 6.98
C ILE A 89 -11.24 -16.48 7.98
N ARG A 90 -10.45 -17.55 7.84
CA ARG A 90 -9.29 -17.83 8.69
C ARG A 90 -8.04 -17.04 8.30
N THR A 91 -8.05 -16.36 7.15
CA THR A 91 -6.84 -15.75 6.59
C THR A 91 -6.64 -14.29 6.98
N GLY A 92 -7.57 -13.66 7.70
CA GLY A 92 -7.49 -12.23 8.09
C GLY A 92 -8.79 -11.46 7.84
N ILE A 93 -8.67 -10.18 7.50
CA ILE A 93 -9.80 -9.27 7.27
C ILE A 93 -10.32 -9.44 5.84
N VAL A 94 -11.06 -10.54 5.61
CA VAL A 94 -11.53 -10.96 4.28
C VAL A 94 -12.36 -9.91 3.55
N SER A 95 -13.16 -9.12 4.27
CA SER A 95 -13.99 -8.07 3.66
C SER A 95 -13.16 -6.99 2.97
N GLU A 96 -11.90 -6.82 3.37
CA GLU A 96 -10.97 -5.80 2.84
C GLU A 96 -9.83 -6.43 2.02
N GLY A 97 -9.78 -7.76 1.93
CA GLY A 97 -8.72 -8.47 1.23
C GLY A 97 -7.38 -8.47 1.97
N ILE A 98 -7.36 -8.20 3.28
CA ILE A 98 -6.12 -8.18 4.08
C ILE A 98 -5.83 -9.58 4.62
N ILE A 99 -4.56 -9.99 4.55
CA ILE A 99 -4.07 -11.27 5.05
C ILE A 99 -3.38 -11.08 6.40
N GLY A 100 -3.82 -11.82 7.42
CA GLY A 100 -3.43 -11.67 8.82
C GLY A 100 -4.18 -10.55 9.54
N ASP A 101 -3.96 -10.45 10.84
CA ASP A 101 -4.35 -9.34 11.72
C ASP A 101 -3.16 -8.46 12.11
N ALA A 102 -1.97 -9.05 12.20
CA ALA A 102 -0.70 -8.41 12.57
C ALA A 102 0.30 -8.23 11.41
N SER A 103 1.35 -7.43 11.61
CA SER A 103 2.46 -7.25 10.65
C SER A 103 3.14 -8.57 10.29
N LEU A 104 3.61 -8.70 9.04
CA LEU A 104 4.26 -9.92 8.55
C LEU A 104 5.78 -9.76 8.43
N TRP A 105 6.50 -10.84 8.73
CA TRP A 105 7.97 -10.87 8.80
C TRP A 105 8.62 -11.98 7.98
N THR A 106 7.93 -12.49 6.96
CA THR A 106 8.52 -13.51 6.08
C THR A 106 9.80 -13.00 5.43
N ARG A 107 10.68 -13.93 5.02
CA ARG A 107 11.89 -13.52 4.32
C ARG A 107 11.59 -12.67 3.08
N GLN A 108 10.53 -13.01 2.33
CA GLN A 108 10.20 -12.35 1.09
C GLN A 108 9.65 -10.93 1.31
N ILE A 109 8.78 -10.71 2.31
CA ILE A 109 8.25 -9.36 2.57
C ILE A 109 9.35 -8.37 2.97
N LEU A 110 10.37 -8.86 3.68
CA LEU A 110 11.55 -8.07 4.04
C LEU A 110 12.45 -7.78 2.82
N LEU A 111 12.62 -8.75 1.90
CA LEU A 111 13.34 -8.52 0.65
C LEU A 111 12.65 -7.49 -0.24
N ASN A 112 11.33 -7.59 -0.34
CA ASN A 112 10.49 -6.67 -1.08
C ASN A 112 10.72 -5.22 -0.62
N ARG A 113 10.72 -4.98 0.69
CA ARG A 113 10.97 -3.67 1.32
C ARG A 113 12.38 -3.14 1.12
N GLN A 114 13.36 -4.02 0.90
CA GLN A 114 14.76 -3.66 0.69
C GLN A 114 15.13 -3.52 -0.80
N THR A 115 14.16 -3.62 -1.71
CA THR A 115 14.46 -3.58 -3.14
C THR A 115 14.90 -2.17 -3.57
N PRO A 116 16.06 -2.01 -4.26
CA PRO A 116 16.56 -0.69 -4.66
C PRO A 116 15.61 0.13 -5.53
N ALA A 117 14.82 -0.54 -6.39
CA ALA A 117 13.82 0.12 -7.22
C ALA A 117 12.64 0.65 -6.40
N LEU A 118 12.25 -0.05 -5.32
CA LEU A 118 11.22 0.43 -4.40
C LEU A 118 11.72 1.66 -3.63
N HIS A 119 12.94 1.59 -3.09
CA HIS A 119 13.60 2.74 -2.47
C HIS A 119 13.67 3.94 -3.43
N THR A 120 14.06 3.70 -4.69
CA THR A 120 14.10 4.74 -5.74
C THR A 120 12.72 5.36 -5.96
N ALA A 121 11.65 4.56 -6.01
CA ALA A 121 10.28 5.04 -6.18
C ALA A 121 9.87 6.00 -5.06
N PHE A 122 10.02 5.59 -3.79
CA PHE A 122 9.69 6.44 -2.64
C PHE A 122 10.61 7.66 -2.54
N ALA A 123 11.91 7.50 -2.77
CA ALA A 123 12.87 8.59 -2.70
C ALA A 123 12.60 9.66 -3.77
N SER A 124 12.17 9.24 -4.96
CA SER A 124 11.72 10.16 -6.02
C SER A 124 10.50 10.96 -5.61
N VAL A 125 9.51 10.33 -4.96
CA VAL A 125 8.27 11.00 -4.53
C VAL A 125 8.54 11.95 -3.36
N LEU A 126 9.18 11.46 -2.30
CA LEU A 126 9.46 12.20 -1.07
C LEU A 126 10.59 13.23 -1.21
N GLY A 127 11.47 13.07 -2.20
CA GLY A 127 12.57 13.99 -2.46
C GLY A 127 13.79 13.81 -1.56
N THR A 128 13.92 12.66 -0.91
CA THR A 128 15.05 12.30 -0.04
C THR A 128 15.33 10.81 -0.15
N GLU A 129 16.59 10.42 -0.05
CA GLU A 129 17.00 9.00 0.03
C GLU A 129 16.98 8.46 1.47
N ASN A 130 16.88 9.35 2.46
CA ASN A 130 16.79 8.99 3.87
C ASN A 130 15.35 8.62 4.20
N LEU A 131 15.03 7.34 4.03
CA LEU A 131 13.69 6.81 4.22
C LEU A 131 13.65 5.87 5.42
N LEU A 132 12.55 5.95 6.18
CA LEU A 132 12.15 4.93 7.13
C LEU A 132 11.15 4.00 6.43
N VAL A 133 11.15 2.73 6.83
CA VAL A 133 10.33 1.68 6.21
C VAL A 133 9.35 1.15 7.24
N ASN A 134 8.08 1.30 6.93
CA ASN A 134 6.97 0.72 7.67
C ASN A 134 6.81 -0.78 7.38
N GLN A 135 6.43 -1.55 8.40
CA GLN A 135 6.13 -2.99 8.29
C GLN A 135 4.62 -3.20 8.26
N ASP A 136 4.14 -4.02 7.35
CA ASP A 136 2.71 -4.24 7.15
C ASP A 136 2.46 -5.62 6.54
N ARG A 137 1.24 -5.85 6.09
CA ARG A 137 0.68 -7.13 5.66
C ARG A 137 0.65 -7.27 4.15
N TYR A 138 0.19 -8.44 3.71
CA TYR A 138 -0.18 -8.67 2.32
C TYR A 138 -1.67 -8.42 2.10
N GLY A 139 -2.01 -8.02 0.88
CA GLY A 139 -3.38 -8.00 0.38
C GLY A 139 -3.58 -9.08 -0.68
N MET A 140 -4.72 -9.77 -0.63
CA MET A 140 -5.20 -10.66 -1.68
C MET A 140 -6.71 -10.59 -1.83
N PHE A 141 -7.14 -10.17 -3.03
CA PHE A 141 -8.54 -10.17 -3.44
C PHE A 141 -8.83 -11.47 -4.20
N ARG A 142 -9.91 -12.16 -3.81
CA ARG A 142 -10.37 -13.34 -4.55
C ARG A 142 -11.08 -12.90 -5.83
N PRO A 143 -10.96 -13.66 -6.95
CA PRO A 143 -11.72 -13.39 -8.17
C PRO A 143 -13.22 -13.33 -7.88
N ALA A 144 -13.85 -12.23 -8.27
CA ALA A 144 -15.22 -11.91 -7.92
C ALA A 144 -16.16 -11.92 -9.14
N LYS A 145 -15.63 -11.79 -10.36
CA LYS A 145 -16.44 -11.70 -11.58
C LYS A 145 -17.31 -12.94 -11.83
N LYS A 146 -16.76 -14.13 -11.55
CA LYS A 146 -17.47 -15.41 -11.63
C LYS A 146 -18.07 -15.85 -10.29
N HIS A 147 -17.66 -15.20 -9.20
CA HIS A 147 -17.97 -15.55 -7.82
C HIS A 147 -18.32 -14.29 -7.01
N PRO A 148 -19.48 -13.66 -7.27
CA PRO A 148 -19.83 -12.39 -6.66
C PRO A 148 -19.82 -12.40 -5.12
N GLU A 149 -20.05 -13.56 -4.51
CA GLU A 149 -19.97 -13.79 -3.06
C GLU A 149 -18.56 -13.59 -2.48
N ARG A 150 -17.53 -13.57 -3.33
CA ARG A 150 -16.13 -13.35 -2.94
C ARG A 150 -15.71 -11.88 -2.98
N SER A 151 -16.58 -10.99 -3.45
CA SER A 151 -16.31 -9.55 -3.55
C SER A 151 -15.97 -8.96 -2.17
N THR A 152 -14.95 -8.12 -2.14
CA THR A 152 -14.66 -7.27 -0.99
C THR A 152 -15.64 -6.09 -0.93
N MET A 153 -15.73 -5.46 0.24
CA MET A 153 -16.59 -4.31 0.41
C MET A 153 -16.04 -3.09 -0.33
N THR A 154 -16.93 -2.30 -0.92
CA THR A 154 -16.55 -0.96 -1.39
C THR A 154 -16.47 -0.03 -0.19
N ASN A 155 -15.26 0.40 0.15
CA ASN A 155 -15.00 1.29 1.28
C ASN A 155 -14.10 2.47 0.87
N LEU A 156 -14.71 3.63 0.62
CA LEU A 156 -13.95 4.87 0.45
C LEU A 156 -13.63 5.45 1.82
N HIS A 157 -12.35 5.42 2.19
CA HIS A 157 -11.87 5.92 3.47
C HIS A 157 -10.50 6.59 3.32
N LEU A 158 -10.03 7.21 4.39
CA LEU A 158 -8.66 7.69 4.55
C LEU A 158 -8.01 6.83 5.63
N ASP A 159 -6.83 6.28 5.34
CA ASP A 159 -6.13 5.37 6.23
C ASP A 159 -5.66 6.10 7.50
N MET A 160 -5.07 7.29 7.34
CA MET A 160 -4.63 8.15 8.44
C MET A 160 -5.63 9.27 8.72
N ASN A 161 -5.72 9.71 9.98
CA ASN A 161 -6.59 10.81 10.37
C ASN A 161 -6.10 12.15 9.77
N PRO A 162 -6.83 12.75 8.81
CA PRO A 162 -6.36 13.95 8.11
C PRO A 162 -6.30 15.18 9.01
N TRP A 163 -7.07 15.21 10.11
CA TRP A 163 -7.07 16.35 11.03
C TRP A 163 -5.77 16.43 11.84
N LEU A 164 -5.13 15.28 12.14
CA LEU A 164 -3.81 15.28 12.77
C LEU A 164 -2.74 15.89 11.85
N TYR A 165 -2.87 15.68 10.54
CA TYR A 165 -1.95 16.26 9.56
C TYR A 165 -2.18 17.76 9.35
N ILE A 166 -3.45 18.19 9.26
CA ILE A 166 -3.82 19.56 8.85
C ILE A 166 -3.89 20.54 10.01
N ASP A 167 -4.48 20.13 11.15
CA ASP A 167 -4.88 21.06 12.21
C ASP A 167 -3.80 21.22 13.30
N GLU A 168 -3.01 20.18 13.55
CA GLU A 168 -1.99 20.19 14.61
C GLU A 168 -0.91 21.28 14.35
N GLU A 169 -0.33 21.81 15.41
CA GLU A 169 0.75 22.82 15.32
C GLU A 169 2.15 22.20 15.25
N ASP A 170 2.31 21.01 15.82
CA ASP A 170 3.55 20.26 15.89
C ASP A 170 3.28 18.74 15.98
N ASN A 171 4.32 17.93 16.17
CA ASN A 171 4.22 16.47 16.29
C ASN A 171 4.03 15.96 17.73
N SER A 172 3.67 16.79 18.70
CA SER A 172 3.63 16.38 20.11
C SER A 172 2.75 15.15 20.35
N LYS A 173 1.59 15.09 19.68
CA LYS A 173 0.66 13.96 19.79
C LYS A 173 1.20 12.69 19.13
N GLN A 174 1.78 12.82 17.94
CA GLN A 174 2.45 11.69 17.27
C GLN A 174 3.57 11.14 18.16
N LEU A 175 4.41 12.02 18.72
CA LEU A 175 5.51 11.65 19.61
C LEU A 175 5.05 11.04 20.93
N GLU A 176 3.88 11.43 21.45
CA GLU A 176 3.25 10.79 22.60
C GLU A 176 2.94 9.32 22.29
N VAL A 177 2.23 9.05 21.17
CA VAL A 177 1.89 7.68 20.75
C VAL A 177 3.14 6.87 20.46
N LEU A 178 4.06 7.41 19.65
CA LEU A 178 5.32 6.73 19.32
C LEU A 178 6.20 6.47 20.55
N GLY A 179 6.13 7.33 21.56
CA GLY A 179 6.85 7.16 22.83
C GLY A 179 6.31 6.06 23.73
N GLU A 180 5.08 5.59 23.49
CA GLU A 180 4.45 4.49 24.21
C GLU A 180 4.70 3.12 23.55
N LEU A 181 5.16 3.10 22.29
CA LEU A 181 5.47 1.86 21.58
C LEU A 181 6.69 1.17 22.18
N ASN A 182 6.55 -0.13 22.50
CA ASN A 182 7.63 -0.98 22.99
C ASN A 182 8.03 -2.07 21.97
N TYR A 183 7.24 -2.27 20.91
CA TYR A 183 7.41 -3.32 19.91
C TYR A 183 7.47 -4.73 20.54
N ASP A 184 6.75 -4.92 21.64
CA ASP A 184 6.52 -6.24 22.25
C ASP A 184 5.44 -7.03 21.47
N SER A 185 4.71 -6.35 20.58
CA SER A 185 3.72 -6.95 19.69
C SER A 185 3.86 -6.46 18.24
N ASP A 186 3.38 -7.28 17.29
CA ASP A 186 3.37 -6.90 15.88
C ASP A 186 2.36 -5.76 15.56
N ASP A 187 1.43 -5.49 16.48
CA ASP A 187 0.44 -4.41 16.38
C ASP A 187 1.07 -3.02 16.59
N ASP A 188 2.20 -2.94 17.30
CA ASP A 188 2.91 -1.67 17.51
C ASP A 188 3.41 -1.09 16.18
N TRP A 189 3.79 -1.95 15.23
CA TRP A 189 4.17 -1.55 13.88
C TRP A 189 2.98 -1.01 13.09
N ILE A 190 1.81 -1.62 13.24
CA ILE A 190 0.58 -1.12 12.60
C ILE A 190 0.21 0.23 13.20
N THR A 191 0.37 0.39 14.52
CA THR A 191 0.13 1.67 15.21
C THR A 191 1.07 2.74 14.69
N GLU A 192 2.38 2.49 14.66
CA GLU A 192 3.38 3.41 14.09
C GLU A 192 3.01 3.88 12.67
N ASN A 193 2.58 2.94 11.80
CA ASN A 193 2.22 3.25 10.42
C ASN A 193 1.03 4.22 10.29
N ASN A 194 0.15 4.26 11.30
CA ASN A 194 -1.08 5.04 11.28
C ASN A 194 -0.97 6.38 12.02
N GLU A 195 0.21 6.74 12.52
CA GLU A 195 0.47 8.00 13.22
C GLU A 195 1.06 9.05 12.28
N PRO A 196 0.23 9.86 11.58
CA PRO A 196 0.72 10.84 10.63
C PRO A 196 1.52 11.94 11.33
N GLY A 197 2.57 12.41 10.67
CA GLY A 197 3.22 13.67 11.04
C GLY A 197 2.31 14.89 10.79
N CYS A 198 2.76 16.07 11.19
CA CYS A 198 2.06 17.33 10.94
C CYS A 198 2.58 18.06 9.68
N ALA A 199 1.66 18.63 8.89
CA ALA A 199 2.01 19.39 7.69
C ALA A 199 2.91 20.61 7.99
N LYS A 200 2.73 21.26 9.14
CA LYS A 200 3.49 22.48 9.52
C LYS A 200 4.95 22.20 9.83
N VAL A 201 5.29 20.98 10.24
CA VAL A 201 6.69 20.56 10.43
C VAL A 201 7.31 19.96 9.16
N GLY A 202 6.52 19.84 8.08
CA GLY A 202 6.99 19.35 6.79
C GLY A 202 7.18 17.83 6.73
N GLU A 203 6.56 17.08 7.64
CA GLU A 203 6.63 15.63 7.64
C GLU A 203 5.55 15.05 6.72
N LEU A 204 5.96 14.35 5.67
CA LEU A 204 5.07 13.73 4.71
C LEU A 204 5.20 12.22 4.77
N HIS A 205 4.09 11.54 5.04
CA HIS A 205 4.00 10.09 4.99
C HIS A 205 3.41 9.68 3.64
N VAL A 206 3.97 8.63 3.05
CA VAL A 206 3.48 8.06 1.79
C VAL A 206 3.30 6.57 1.99
N GLN A 207 2.07 6.11 1.78
CA GLN A 207 1.75 4.69 1.72
C GLN A 207 1.81 4.23 0.26
N GLY A 208 2.33 3.02 0.05
CA GLY A 208 2.44 2.43 -1.28
C GLY A 208 1.96 0.99 -1.29
N LEU A 209 1.26 0.63 -2.36
CA LEU A 209 0.87 -0.74 -2.65
C LEU A 209 1.72 -1.24 -3.82
N VAL A 210 2.33 -2.41 -3.65
CA VAL A 210 3.01 -3.08 -4.76
C VAL A 210 2.00 -3.98 -5.46
N ASN A 211 1.63 -3.62 -6.69
CA ASN A 211 0.79 -4.47 -7.51
C ASN A 211 1.64 -5.56 -8.19
N LEU A 212 1.31 -6.82 -7.94
CA LEU A 212 2.10 -7.98 -8.40
C LEU A 212 1.58 -8.58 -9.71
N ALA A 213 0.35 -8.23 -10.10
CA ALA A 213 -0.30 -8.72 -11.30
C ALA A 213 -1.28 -7.68 -11.85
N ASP A 214 -1.50 -7.67 -13.16
CA ASP A 214 -2.52 -6.82 -13.76
C ASP A 214 -3.92 -7.29 -13.30
N ASN A 215 -4.70 -6.35 -12.75
CA ASN A 215 -6.05 -6.65 -12.33
C ASN A 215 -7.01 -6.52 -13.52
N LEU A 216 -7.41 -7.67 -14.08
CA LEU A 216 -8.35 -7.77 -15.21
C LEU A 216 -9.77 -8.24 -14.81
N GLU A 217 -10.04 -8.32 -13.50
CA GLU A 217 -11.35 -8.75 -12.96
C GLU A 217 -12.46 -7.75 -13.30
#